data_AF-A0A3M5F6D7-F1
#
_entry.id   AF-A0A3M5F6D7-F1
#
_cell.length_a   1.000
_cell.length_b   1.000
_cell.length_c   1.000
_cell.angle_alpha   90.00
_cell.angle_beta   90.00
_cell.angle_gamma   90.00
#
_symmetry.space_group_name_H-M   'P 1'
#
loop_
_entity.id
_entity.type
_entity.pdbx_description
1 polymer ?
#
loop_
_entity_poly.entity_id
_entity_poly.type
_entity_poly.pdbx_seq_one_letter_code
_entity_poly.pdbx_strand_id
1 'polypeptide(L)' 'QIAREDDRSRRLLQLRGVGSTTASALVASIGDGHDFRNGRQVAAWLGLTPGQYSSGGKQRLGSITKAG' A
#
# COMPACT_ATOMS: atom_id res chain seq x y z
N GLN A 1 4.38 -3.98 -22.24
CA GLN A 1 3.85 -3.04 -21.21
C GLN A 1 2.90 -3.81 -20.30
N ILE A 2 3.42 -4.41 -19.22
CA ILE A 2 2.72 -5.42 -18.41
C ILE A 2 1.50 -4.84 -17.67
N ALA A 3 1.51 -3.54 -17.34
CA ALA A 3 0.41 -2.85 -16.65
C ALA A 3 -0.95 -2.86 -17.38
N ARG A 4 -0.97 -3.04 -18.71
CA ARG A 4 -2.19 -2.90 -19.52
C ARG A 4 -2.97 -4.20 -19.67
N GLU A 5 -2.36 -5.34 -19.39
CA GLU A 5 -2.96 -6.68 -19.55
C GLU A 5 -3.50 -7.25 -18.24
N ASP A 6 -3.00 -6.80 -17.10
CA ASP A 6 -3.50 -7.24 -15.79
C ASP A 6 -4.67 -6.37 -15.30
N ASP A 7 -5.84 -6.98 -15.10
CA ASP A 7 -7.02 -6.31 -14.54
C ASP A 7 -6.77 -5.72 -13.15
N ARG A 8 -5.82 -6.27 -12.37
CA ARG A 8 -5.38 -5.69 -11.09
C ARG A 8 -4.67 -4.35 -11.28
N SER A 9 -3.80 -4.26 -12.29
CA SER A 9 -3.10 -3.01 -12.65
C SER A 9 -4.09 -1.95 -13.14
N ARG A 10 -5.12 -2.34 -13.89
CA ARG A 10 -6.19 -1.43 -14.34
C ARG A 10 -7.02 -0.87 -13.19
N ARG A 11 -7.32 -1.68 -12.17
CA ARG A 11 -8.02 -1.20 -10.96
C ARG A 11 -7.17 -0.20 -10.18
N LEU A 12 -5.86 -0.44 -10.07
CA LEU A 12 -4.94 0.49 -9.42
C LEU A 12 -4.80 1.82 -10.17
N LEU A 13 -4.85 1.82 -11.50
CA LEU A 13 -4.85 3.03 -12.33
C LEU A 13 -6.06 3.95 -12.11
N GLN A 14 -7.15 3.46 -11.52
CA GLN A 14 -8.31 4.29 -11.17
C GLN A 14 -8.05 5.14 -9.91
N LEU A 15 -7.01 4.84 -9.14
CA LEU A 15 -6.63 5.61 -7.97
C LEU A 15 -5.88 6.88 -8.39
N ARG A 16 -6.35 8.04 -7.93
CA ARG A 16 -5.61 9.30 -8.13
C ARG A 16 -4.22 9.21 -7.51
N GLY A 17 -3.20 9.46 -8.33
CA GLY A 17 -1.79 9.40 -7.91
C GLY A 17 -1.08 8.07 -8.22
N VAL A 18 -1.78 7.09 -8.82
CA VAL A 18 -1.18 5.81 -9.23
C VAL A 18 -1.06 5.76 -10.76
N GLY A 19 0.17 5.84 -11.27
CA GLY A 19 0.48 5.69 -12.70
C GLY A 19 0.76 4.25 -13.10
N SER A 20 0.95 3.98 -14.40
CA SER A 20 1.18 2.62 -14.91
C SER A 20 2.43 1.94 -14.33
N THR A 21 3.49 2.72 -14.08
CA THR A 21 4.72 2.23 -13.46
C THR A 21 4.49 1.84 -12.00
N THR A 22 3.83 2.71 -11.22
CA THR A 22 3.49 2.44 -9.82
C THR A 22 2.51 1.27 -9.70
N ALA A 23 1.50 1.20 -10.57
CA ALA A 23 0.55 0.08 -10.59
C ALA A 23 1.26 -1.26 -10.89
N SER A 24 2.17 -1.27 -11.88
CA SER A 24 2.94 -2.48 -12.21
C SER A 24 3.87 -2.90 -11.07
N ALA A 25 4.55 -1.93 -10.46
CA ALA A 25 5.42 -2.17 -9.32
C ALA A 25 4.62 -2.72 -8.13
N LEU A 26 3.46 -2.15 -7.82
CA LEU A 26 2.58 -2.64 -6.76
C LEU A 26 2.11 -4.08 -7.02
N VAL A 27 1.69 -4.40 -8.24
CA VAL A 27 1.28 -5.78 -8.59
C VAL A 27 2.47 -6.74 -8.54
N ALA A 28 3.66 -6.33 -8.99
CA ALA A 28 4.86 -7.15 -8.93
C ALA A 28 5.36 -7.36 -7.48
N SER A 29 5.21 -6.37 -6.61
CA SER A 29 5.65 -6.42 -5.22
C SER A 29 4.67 -7.14 -4.29
N ILE A 30 3.36 -7.01 -4.53
CA ILE A 30 2.30 -7.60 -3.69
C ILE A 30 1.82 -8.94 -4.25
N GLY A 31 1.98 -9.18 -5.56
CA GLY A 31 1.48 -10.38 -6.23
C GLY A 31 -0.04 -10.52 -6.11
N ASP A 32 -0.48 -11.61 -5.49
CA ASP A 32 -1.90 -11.91 -5.25
C ASP A 32 -2.45 -11.23 -3.98
N GLY A 33 -1.61 -10.59 -3.16
CA GLY A 33 -2.02 -9.87 -1.95
C GLY A 33 -2.60 -10.76 -0.84
N HIS A 34 -2.60 -12.07 -1.02
CA HIS A 34 -3.05 -13.05 -0.04
C HIS A 34 -2.18 -13.10 1.23
N ASP A 35 -0.96 -12.57 1.16
CA ASP A 35 -0.06 -12.43 2.30
C ASP A 35 -0.58 -11.41 3.34
N PHE A 36 -1.56 -10.57 2.95
CA PHE A 36 -2.14 -9.55 3.80
C PHE A 36 -3.59 -9.88 4.14
N ARG A 37 -3.93 -9.78 5.43
CA ARG A 37 -5.30 -10.05 5.91
C ARG A 37 -6.31 -8.97 5.50
N ASN A 38 -5.84 -7.77 5.16
CA ASN A 38 -6.67 -6.66 4.70
C ASN A 38 -5.82 -5.54 4.07
N GLY A 39 -6.47 -4.60 3.37
CA GLY A 39 -5.79 -3.46 2.73
C GLY A 39 -5.09 -2.50 3.69
N ARG A 40 -5.43 -2.50 5.00
CA ARG A 40 -4.72 -1.68 6.00
C ARG A 40 -3.31 -2.22 6.26
N GLN A 41 -3.13 -3.54 6.25
CA GLN A 41 -1.80 -4.15 6.37
C GLN A 41 -0.93 -3.83 5.16
N VAL A 42 -1.51 -3.86 3.96
CA VAL A 42 -0.82 -3.42 2.73
C VAL A 42 -0.41 -1.96 2.82
N ALA A 43 -1.31 -1.07 3.25
CA ALA A 43 -1.01 0.35 3.42
C ALA A 43 0.07 0.59 4.48
N ALA A 44 0.11 -0.22 5.54
CA ALA A 44 1.16 -0.14 6.56
C ALA A 44 2.50 -0.63 6.04
N TRP A 45 2.50 -1.73 5.28
CA TRP A 45 3.69 -2.26 4.62
C TRP A 45 4.27 -1.28 3.60
N LEU A 46 3.43 -0.56 2.85
CA LEU A 46 3.85 0.51 1.95
C LEU A 46 4.27 1.82 2.69
N GLY A 47 4.24 1.84 4.02
CA GLY A 47 4.54 3.04 4.81
C GLY A 47 3.53 4.19 4.61
N LEU A 48 2.31 3.89 4.15
CA LEU A 48 1.22 4.84 3.90
C LEU A 48 0.33 5.05 5.14
N THR A 49 0.47 4.23 6.18
CA THR A 49 -0.24 4.45 7.45
C THR A 49 0.60 5.29 8.41
N PRO A 50 -0.01 6.18 9.21
CA PRO A 50 0.68 6.85 10.31
C PRO A 50 1.18 5.83 11.34
N GLY A 51 2.41 6.02 11.81
CA GLY A 51 2.99 5.17 12.85
C GLY A 51 2.25 5.34 14.16
N GLN A 52 1.78 4.24 14.76
CA GLN A 52 1.19 4.24 16.08
C GLN A 52 2.27 3.93 17.11
N TYR A 53 2.68 4.94 17.86
CA TYR A 53 3.57 4.78 19.01
C TYR A 53 2.70 4.86 20.27
N SER A 54 2.56 3.73 20.96
CA SER A 54 1.84 3.63 22.23
C SER A 54 2.79 3.14 23.31
N SER A 55 3.14 4.00 24.25
CA SER A 55 3.77 3.62 25.51
C SER A 55 2.91 4.11 26.68
N GLY A 56 2.70 3.25 27.68
CA GLY A 56 2.02 3.62 28.93
C GLY A 56 0.59 4.15 28.79
N GLY A 57 -0.23 3.57 27.90
CA GLY A 57 -1.68 3.88 27.83
C GLY A 57 -2.07 5.17 27.12
N LYS A 58 -1.14 5.88 26.47
CA LYS A 58 -1.44 7.05 25.62
C LYS A 58 -1.23 6.70 24.15
N GLN A 59 -2.31 6.61 23.37
CA GLN A 59 -2.20 6.51 21.92
C GLN A 59 -1.79 7.87 21.33
N ARG A 60 -0.70 7.90 20.57
CA ARG A 60 -0.33 9.04 19.73
C ARG A 60 -0.20 8.56 18.29
N LEU A 61 -1.04 9.12 17.43
CA LEU A 61 -0.89 9.01 15.98
C LEU A 61 0.31 9.89 15.57
N GLY A 62 1.39 9.26 15.11
CA GLY A 62 2.53 9.95 14.51
C GLY A 62 2.25 10.41 13.08
N SER A 63 3.27 10.92 12.40
CA SER A 63 3.21 11.19 10.95
C SER A 63 3.20 9.88 10.15
N ILE A 64 2.82 9.97 8.87
CA ILE A 64 3.03 8.89 7.89
C ILE A 64 4.52 8.55 7.91
N THR A 65 4.85 7.32 8.31
CA THR A 65 6.23 6.95 8.62
C THR A 65 7.12 6.91 7.39
N LYS A 66 6.55 6.66 6.20
CA LYS A 66 7.29 6.40 4.96
C LYS A 66 8.32 5.27 5.09
N ALA A 67 8.27 4.55 6.20
CA ALA A 67 9.03 3.35 6.48
C ALA A 67 8.19 2.20 5.92
N GLY A 68 8.47 1.86 4.66
CA GLY A 68 7.97 0.74 3.92
C GLY A 68 9.07 0.23 3.01
#